data_AF-A0A3N7ADD1-F1
#
_entry.id   AF-A0A3N7ADD1-F1
#
_cell.length_a   1.000
_cell.length_b   1.000
_cell.length_c   1.000
_cell.angle_alpha   90.00
_cell.angle_beta   90.00
_cell.angle_gamma   90.00
#
_symmetry.space_group_name_H-M   'P 1'
#
loop_
_entity.id
_entity.type
_entity.pdbx_description
1 polymer ?
#
loop_
_entity_poly.entity_id
_entity_poly.type
_entity_poly.pdbx_seq_one_letter_code
_entity_poly.pdbx_strand_id
1 'polypeptide(L)'
;MTSHAIDEAARILGSQVDLAKALGVSKSAVNQWKGEGRQVPAEHCPQIERLTGGQVKCEELNTEVDWAYLRTPATDVEQAAS
;
A
#
# COMPACT_ATOMS: atom_id res chain seq x y z
N MET A 1 -1.08 21.92 -1.00
CA MET A 1 -0.73 20.83 -1.93
C MET A 1 -1.14 19.54 -1.25
N THR A 2 -2.16 18.85 -1.76
CA THR A 2 -2.60 17.59 -1.18
C THR A 2 -1.52 16.55 -1.47
N SER A 3 -0.76 16.16 -0.46
CA SER A 3 0.27 15.12 -0.61
C SER A 3 -0.44 13.79 -0.87
N HIS A 4 -0.10 13.11 -1.96
CA HIS A 4 -0.69 11.80 -2.27
C HIS A 4 -0.15 10.75 -1.29
N ALA A 5 -0.94 9.72 -0.96
CA ALA A 5 -0.52 8.66 -0.03
C ALA A 5 0.79 7.98 -0.45
N ILE A 6 1.02 7.85 -1.77
CA ILE A 6 2.27 7.31 -2.32
C ILE A 6 3.49 8.23 -2.10
N ASP A 7 3.30 9.56 -2.04
CA ASP A 7 4.38 10.49 -1.73
C ASP A 7 4.76 10.39 -0.24
N GLU A 8 3.78 10.15 0.64
CA GLU A 8 4.04 9.86 2.05
C GLU A 8 4.77 8.52 2.24
N ALA A 9 4.34 7.48 1.52
CA ALA A 9 5.07 6.20 1.52
C ALA A 9 6.53 6.39 1.05
N ALA A 10 6.73 7.14 -0.03
CA ALA A 10 8.07 7.45 -0.53
C ALA A 10 8.90 8.23 0.51
N ARG A 11 8.28 9.15 1.26
CA ARG A 11 8.95 9.90 2.34
C ARG A 11 9.38 9.00 3.49
N ILE A 12 8.52 8.07 3.92
CA ILE A 12 8.83 7.11 4.99
C ILE A 12 10.01 6.21 4.61
N LEU A 13 10.06 5.77 3.35
CA LEU A 13 11.13 4.92 2.83
C LEU A 13 12.41 5.70 2.45
N GLY A 14 12.34 7.03 2.41
CA GLY A 14 13.44 7.93 2.10
C GLY A 14 13.35 8.58 0.71
N SER A 15 12.88 7.85 -0.31
CA SER A 15 12.62 8.43 -1.63
C SER A 15 11.65 7.61 -2.49
N GLN A 16 11.13 8.22 -3.57
CA GLN A 16 10.36 7.47 -4.59
C GLN A 16 11.20 6.40 -5.29
N VAL A 17 12.53 6.58 -5.36
CA VAL A 17 13.44 5.59 -5.95
C VAL A 17 13.54 4.37 -5.04
N ASP A 18 13.64 4.57 -3.73
CA ASP A 18 13.75 3.48 -2.76
C ASP A 18 12.42 2.73 -2.61
N LEU A 19 11.30 3.45 -2.66
CA LEU A 19 9.98 2.84 -2.78
C LEU A 19 9.86 1.99 -4.06
N ALA A 20 10.23 2.53 -5.22
CA ALA A 20 10.19 1.79 -6.48
C ALA A 20 11.05 0.52 -6.45
N LYS A 21 12.28 0.61 -5.91
CA LYS A 21 13.18 -0.53 -5.70
C LYS A 21 12.56 -1.58 -4.78
N ALA A 22 11.98 -1.16 -3.66
CA ALA A 22 11.37 -2.07 -2.70
C ALA A 22 10.17 -2.82 -3.32
N LEU A 23 9.42 -2.16 -4.20
CA LEU A 23 8.28 -2.74 -4.92
C LEU A 23 8.66 -3.51 -6.20
N GLY A 24 9.92 -3.47 -6.63
CA GLY A 24 10.36 -4.08 -7.89
C GLY A 24 9.79 -3.40 -9.15
N VAL A 25 9.42 -2.12 -9.06
CA VAL A 25 8.85 -1.35 -10.18
C VAL A 25 9.78 -0.19 -10.58
N SER A 26 9.44 0.50 -11.68
CA SER A 26 10.16 1.72 -12.07
C SER A 26 9.68 2.94 -11.26
N LYS A 27 10.58 3.92 -11.05
CA LYS A 27 10.21 5.23 -10.48
C LYS A 27 9.08 5.91 -11.29
N SER A 28 9.11 5.75 -12.61
CA SER A 28 8.07 6.30 -13.50
C SER A 28 6.69 5.66 -13.27
N ALA A 29 6.63 4.37 -12.91
CA ALA A 29 5.38 3.72 -12.51
C ALA A 29 4.83 4.36 -11.22
N VAL A 30 5.68 4.52 -10.19
CA VAL A 30 5.30 5.18 -8.93
C VAL A 30 4.77 6.60 -9.18
N ASN A 31 5.42 7.37 -10.06
CA ASN A 31 4.97 8.72 -10.38
C ASN A 31 3.63 8.75 -11.14
N GLN A 32 3.37 7.76 -12.00
CA GLN A 32 2.12 7.69 -12.77
C GLN A 32 0.90 7.38 -11.90
N TRP A 33 1.06 6.69 -10.76
CA TRP A 33 -0.05 6.39 -9.85
C TRP A 33 -0.67 7.64 -9.20
N LYS A 34 0.02 8.79 -9.25
CA LYS A 34 -0.47 10.08 -8.75
C LYS A 34 -1.29 10.87 -9.77
N GLY A 35 -1.42 10.36 -11.00
CA GLY A 35 -2.20 11.01 -12.04
C GLY A 35 -3.68 11.09 -11.67
N GLU A 36 -4.38 12.07 -12.24
CA GLU A 36 -5.83 12.18 -12.07
C GLU A 36 -6.53 10.89 -12.53
N GLY A 37 -7.41 10.34 -11.70
CA GLY A 37 -8.10 9.06 -11.95
C GLY A 37 -7.19 7.83 -11.92
N ARG A 38 -5.94 7.95 -11.44
CA ARG A 38 -5.02 6.83 -11.21
C ARG A 38 -4.93 6.52 -9.73
N GLN A 39 -4.52 5.29 -9.46
CA GLN A 39 -4.26 4.79 -8.12
C GLN A 39 -3.17 3.74 -8.16
N VAL A 40 -2.74 3.31 -6.99
CA VAL A 40 -1.75 2.23 -6.88
C VAL A 40 -2.44 0.89 -7.23
N PRO A 41 -1.84 0.06 -8.10
CA PRO A 41 -2.33 -1.29 -8.36
C PRO A 41 -2.49 -2.09 -7.06
N ALA A 42 -3.60 -2.81 -6.93
CA ALA A 42 -3.94 -3.55 -5.71
C ALA A 42 -2.82 -4.50 -5.24
N GLU A 43 -2.10 -5.11 -6.18
CA GLU A 43 -0.97 -6.00 -5.88
C GLU A 43 0.17 -5.35 -5.08
N HIS A 44 0.34 -4.03 -5.16
CA HIS A 44 1.40 -3.31 -4.44
C HIS A 44 0.94 -2.74 -3.10
N CYS A 45 -0.38 -2.56 -2.89
CA CYS A 45 -0.91 -1.87 -1.71
C CYS A 45 -0.52 -2.56 -0.39
N PRO A 46 -0.66 -3.89 -0.22
CA PRO A 46 -0.27 -4.56 1.03
C PRO A 46 1.22 -4.44 1.32
N GLN A 47 2.05 -4.45 0.28
CA GLN A 47 3.50 -4.31 0.43
C GLN A 47 3.87 -2.90 0.89
N ILE A 48 3.23 -1.87 0.34
CA ILE A 48 3.43 -0.48 0.77
C ILE A 48 2.98 -0.29 2.22
N GLU A 49 1.81 -0.81 2.60
CA GLU A 49 1.32 -0.74 3.98
C GLU A 49 2.31 -1.39 4.94
N ARG A 50 2.86 -2.56 4.58
CA ARG A 50 3.90 -3.24 5.37
C ARG A 50 5.19 -2.43 5.48
N LEU A 51 5.68 -1.89 4.37
CA LEU A 51 6.94 -1.12 4.33
C LEU A 51 6.84 0.21 5.10
N THR A 52 5.64 0.77 5.21
CA THR A 52 5.38 2.00 5.97
C THR A 52 5.00 1.76 7.44
N GLY A 53 4.99 0.51 7.89
CA GLY A 53 4.58 0.15 9.25
C GLY A 53 3.11 0.47 9.52
N GLY A 54 2.27 0.44 8.48
CA GLY A 54 0.84 0.72 8.59
C GLY A 54 0.46 2.20 8.63
N GLN A 55 1.42 3.12 8.43
CA GLN A 55 1.16 4.57 8.36
C GLN A 55 0.46 4.98 7.08
N VAL A 56 0.67 4.23 5.98
CA VAL A 56 -0.05 4.41 4.72
C VAL A 56 -0.87 3.17 4.48
N LYS A 57 -2.20 3.31 4.51
CA LYS A 57 -3.16 2.21 4.39
C LYS A 57 -3.48 1.87 2.94
N CYS A 58 -3.84 0.62 2.69
CA CYS A 58 -4.27 0.17 1.36
C CYS A 58 -5.46 1.01 0.83
N GLU A 59 -6.39 1.37 1.71
CA GLU A 59 -7.56 2.21 1.45
C GLU A 59 -7.21 3.63 0.98
N GLU A 60 -6.03 4.15 1.37
CA GLU A 60 -5.53 5.46 0.94
C GLU A 60 -4.81 5.40 -0.40
N LEU A 61 -4.29 4.22 -0.76
CA LEU A 61 -3.54 3.98 -1.99
C LEU A 61 -4.44 3.58 -3.16
N ASN A 62 -5.55 2.90 -2.86
CA ASN A 62 -6.49 2.36 -3.83
C ASN A 62 -7.90 2.36 -3.22
N THR A 63 -8.80 3.13 -3.83
CA THR A 63 -10.20 3.28 -3.38
C THR A 63 -11.18 2.39 -4.16
N GLU A 64 -10.71 1.71 -5.21
CA GLU A 64 -11.53 0.80 -6.03
C GLU A 64 -11.71 -0.58 -5.38
N VAL A 65 -10.79 -0.98 -4.49
CA VAL A 65 -10.84 -2.27 -3.82
C VAL A 65 -11.46 -2.14 -2.43
N ASP A 66 -12.38 -3.05 -2.11
CA ASP A 66 -12.90 -3.20 -0.75
C ASP A 66 -11.87 -3.94 0.13
N TRP A 67 -10.92 -3.18 0.67
CA TRP A 67 -9.89 -3.69 1.57
C TRP A 67 -10.44 -4.17 2.91
N ALA A 68 -11.59 -3.64 3.35
CA ALA A 68 -12.23 -4.06 4.59
C ALA A 68 -12.73 -5.51 4.47
N TYR A 69 -13.28 -5.88 3.31
CA TYR A 69 -13.67 -7.26 3.02
C TYR A 69 -12.46 -8.21 2.91
N LEU A 70 -11.37 -7.77 2.29
CA LEU A 70 -10.14 -8.58 2.15
C LEU A 70 -9.38 -8.79 3.47
N ARG A 71 -9.62 -7.94 4.46
CA ARG A 71 -9.02 -8.03 5.79
C ARG A 71 -9.65 -9.20 6.54
N THR A 72 -9.20 -10.41 6.24
CA THR A 72 -9.53 -11.59 7.04
C THR A 72 -8.75 -11.47 8.35
N PRO A 73 -9.40 -11.28 9.50
CA PRO A 73 -8.68 -11.44 10.77
C PRO A 73 -8.15 -12.87 10.79
N ALA A 74 -6.91 -13.06 11.22
CA ALA A 74 -6.45 -14.38 11.56
C ALA A 74 -7.35 -14.87 12.71
N THR A 75 -8.36 -15.66 12.37
CA THR A 75 -9.13 -16.39 13.36
C THR A 75 -8.12 -17.34 13.98
N ASP A 76 -7.76 -17.12 15.25
CA ASP A 76 -6.99 -18.09 16.03
C ASP A 76 -7.84 -19.37 16.12
N VAL A 77 -7.62 -20.29 15.18
CA VAL A 77 -8.22 -21.63 15.19
C VAL A 77 -7.43 -22.51 16.15
N GLU A 78 -7.38 -22.18 17.45
CA GLU A 78 -6.67 -23.00 18.45
C GLU A 78 -7.41 -23.12 19.80
N GLN A 79 -8.70 -23.42 19.80
CA GLN A 79 -9.38 -23.92 21.02
C GLN A 79 -10.53 -24.87 20.65
N ALA A 80 -10.26 -26.12 20.27
CA ALA A 80 -11.19 -27.26 20.42
C ALA A 80 -10.53 -28.60 20.06
N ALA A 81 -9.73 -29.14 20.96
CA ALA A 81 -9.56 -30.59 21.11
C ALA A 81 -9.10 -30.86 22.55
N SER A 82 -10.09 -30.96 23.45
CA SER A 82 -9.97 -31.64 24.74
C SER A 82 -10.09 -33.15 24.55
#